data_AF-A0A846I9N6-F1
#
_entry.id   AF-A0A846I9N6-F1
#
_cell.length_a   1.000
_cell.length_b   1.000
_cell.length_c   1.000
_cell.angle_alpha   90.00
_cell.angle_beta   90.00
_cell.angle_gamma   90.00
#
_symmetry.space_group_name_H-M   'P 1'
#
loop_
_entity.id
_entity.type
_entity.pdbx_description
1 polymer ?
#
loop_
_entity_poly.entity_id
_entity_poly.type
_entity_poly.pdbx_seq_one_letter_code
_entity_poly.pdbx_strand_id
1 'polypeptide(L)' 'MQKIIFKNERGQSIELGNSAPFILTKIELGSLKTTILTSKSPGQDGKTHHGTFLDERILPIEGAIVGDTVEDMYR' A
#
# COMPACT_ATOMS: atom_id res chain seq x y z
N MET A 1 -8.96 -16.63 -3.91
CA MET A 1 -9.25 -15.71 -2.78
C MET A 1 -7.99 -14.91 -2.48
N GLN A 2 -8.14 -13.61 -2.26
CA GLN A 2 -7.03 -12.72 -1.96
C GLN A 2 -6.86 -12.65 -0.43
N LYS A 3 -5.61 -12.60 0.04
CA LYS A 3 -5.30 -12.48 1.46
C LYS A 3 -4.06 -11.63 1.65
N ILE A 4 -3.97 -10.96 2.80
CA ILE A 4 -2.84 -10.12 3.18
C ILE A 4 -2.25 -10.68 4.46
N ILE A 5 -0.93 -10.82 4.49
CA ILE A 5 -0.20 -11.15 5.72
C ILE A 5 0.58 -9.90 6.10
N PHE A 6 0.13 -9.22 7.15
CA PHE A 6 0.90 -8.13 7.74
C PHE A 6 1.86 -8.74 8.75
N LYS A 7 3.15 -8.41 8.64
CA LYS A 7 4.18 -8.81 9.60
C LYS A 7 4.85 -7.57 10.15
N ASN A 8 4.86 -7.43 11.47
CA ASN A 8 5.53 -6.31 12.12
C ASN A 8 7.03 -6.59 12.34
N GLU A 9 7.77 -5.56 12.76
CA GLU A 9 9.21 -5.64 13.04
C GLU A 9 9.56 -6.60 14.18
N ARG A 10 8.60 -6.86 15.08
CA ARG A 10 8.73 -7.82 16.19
C ARG A 10 8.52 -9.27 15.74
N GLY A 11 8.27 -9.51 14.45
CA GLY A 11 8.04 -10.82 13.87
C GLY A 11 6.63 -11.38 14.08
N GLN A 12 5.72 -10.61 14.68
CA GLN A 12 4.31 -10.99 14.83
C GLN A 12 3.59 -10.77 13.51
N SER A 13 2.59 -11.60 13.20
CA SER A 13 1.83 -11.50 11.96
C SER A 13 0.34 -11.61 12.17
N ILE A 14 -0.43 -10.89 11.35
CA ILE A 14 -1.88 -11.02 11.22
C ILE A 14 -2.23 -11.36 9.76
N GLU A 15 -3.25 -12.20 9.57
CA GLU A 15 -3.76 -12.57 8.26
C GLU A 15 -5.15 -11.94 8.07
N LEU A 16 -5.28 -11.09 7.05
CA LEU A 16 -6.57 -10.55 6.60
C LEU A 16 -7.05 -11.39 5.42
N GLY A 17 -8.18 -12.07 5.59
CA GLY A 17 -8.71 -13.05 4.64
C GLY A 17 -10.22 -12.93 4.50
N ASN A 18 -10.91 -14.04 4.24
CA ASN A 18 -12.38 -14.04 4.12
C ASN A 18 -13.09 -14.50 5.41
N SER A 19 -12.41 -14.45 6.55
CA SER A 19 -12.90 -15.00 7.81
C SER A 19 -12.64 -14.04 8.97
N ALA A 20 -13.54 -14.06 9.95
CA ALA A 20 -13.33 -13.38 11.22
C ALA A 20 -12.05 -13.89 11.92
N PRO A 21 -11.37 -13.06 12.73
CA PRO A 21 -11.75 -11.69 13.08
C PRO A 21 -11.32 -10.62 12.06
N PHE A 22 -10.42 -10.92 11.12
CA PHE A 22 -9.89 -9.95 10.15
C PHE A 22 -10.33 -10.25 8.72
N ILE A 23 -11.36 -9.55 8.26
CA ILE A 23 -11.96 -9.73 6.94
C ILE A 23 -11.40 -8.69 5.98
N LEU A 24 -10.91 -9.14 4.83
CA LEU A 24 -10.44 -8.35 3.71
C LEU A 24 -11.54 -8.24 2.66
N THR A 25 -12.06 -7.03 2.47
CA THR A 25 -13.07 -6.74 1.46
C THR A 25 -12.44 -6.37 0.13
N LYS A 26 -11.44 -5.48 0.16
CA LYS A 26 -10.78 -4.97 -1.04
C LYS A 26 -9.36 -4.55 -0.72
N ILE A 27 -8.48 -4.75 -1.69
CA ILE A 27 -7.14 -4.18 -1.67
C ILE A 27 -6.87 -3.53 -3.02
N GLU A 28 -6.44 -2.29 -2.99
CA GLU A 28 -5.97 -1.60 -4.19
C GLU A 28 -4.45 -1.60 -4.22
N LEU A 29 -3.89 -2.48 -5.04
CA LEU A 29 -2.48 -2.47 -5.36
C LEU A 29 -2.22 -1.34 -6.37
N GLY A 30 -2.34 -0.08 -5.94
CA GLY A 30 -2.18 1.11 -6.81
C GLY A 30 -0.90 1.10 -7.65
N SER A 31 -0.80 1.92 -8.70
CA SER A 31 0.37 1.93 -9.58
C SER A 31 1.62 2.46 -8.88
N LEU A 32 2.79 1.86 -9.14
CA LEU A 32 4.07 2.43 -8.71
C LEU A 32 4.29 3.75 -9.46
N LYS A 33 4.41 4.85 -8.71
CA LYS A 33 4.64 6.17 -9.29
C LYS A 33 6.14 6.50 -9.21
N THR A 34 6.65 7.03 -10.31
CA THR A 34 8.06 7.40 -10.44
C THR A 34 8.14 8.84 -10.92
N THR A 35 8.93 9.65 -10.22
CA THR A 35 9.19 11.03 -10.60
C THR A 35 10.53 11.10 -11.33
N ILE A 36 10.51 11.50 -12.61
CA ILE A 36 11.72 11.66 -13.43
C ILE A 36 12.05 13.15 -13.56
N LEU A 37 13.22 13.54 -13.06
CA LEU A 37 13.73 14.90 -13.23
C LEU A 37 14.49 15.00 -14.55
N THR A 38 14.03 15.90 -15.42
CA THR A 38 14.70 16.20 -16.70
C THR A 38 14.76 17.70 -16.93
N SER A 39 15.73 18.14 -17.74
CA SER A 39 15.78 19.51 -18.25
C SER A 39 15.96 19.54 -19.75
N LYS A 40 15.59 20.65 -20.37
CA LYS A 40 15.78 20.90 -21.79
C LYS A 40 16.24 22.33 -22.01
N SER A 41 17.37 22.49 -22.70
CA SER A 41 17.90 23.80 -23.10
C SER A 41 17.33 24.25 -24.46
N PRO A 42 17.31 25.56 -24.76
CA PRO A 42 16.89 26.04 -26.07
C PRO A 42 17.71 25.41 -27.21
N GLY A 43 17.03 24.96 -28.27
CA GLY A 43 17.67 24.30 -29.41
C GLY A 43 18.19 22.88 -29.16
N GLN A 44 18.05 22.35 -27.94
CA GLN A 44 18.45 20.97 -27.63
C GLN A 44 17.45 19.99 -28.25
N ASP A 45 17.95 18.97 -28.94
CA ASP A 45 17.17 17.77 -29.23
C ASP A 45 17.21 16.78 -28.05
N GLY A 46 16.07 16.21 -27.72
CA GLY A 46 15.90 15.39 -26.51
C GLY A 46 15.82 16.20 -25.20
N LYS A 47 16.18 15.54 -24.08
CA LYS A 47 16.18 16.08 -22.72
C LYS A 47 17.35 15.49 -21.93
N THR A 48 17.94 16.27 -21.03
CA THR A 48 18.94 15.80 -20.08
C THR A 48 18.26 15.21 -18.86
N HIS A 49 18.62 13.98 -18.48
CA HIS A 49 18.16 13.31 -17.25
C HIS A 49 19.00 13.75 -16.04
N HIS A 50 18.33 14.10 -14.95
CA HIS A 50 18.97 14.52 -13.70
C HIS A 50 18.85 13.47 -12.60
N GLY A 51 17.74 12.74 -12.59
CA GLY A 51 17.47 11.78 -11.52
C GLY A 51 16.08 11.16 -11.65
N THR A 52 15.90 10.06 -10.93
CA THR A 52 14.65 9.32 -10.87
C THR A 52 14.37 8.97 -9.42
N PHE A 53 13.19 9.30 -8.94
CA PHE A 53 12.71 8.98 -7.59
C PHE A 53 11.57 7.98 -7.69
N LEU A 54 11.59 6.97 -6.83
CA LEU A 54 10.42 6.13 -6.57
C LEU A 54 9.60 6.83 -5.50
N ASP A 55 8.36 7.15 -5.83
CA ASP A 55 7.45 7.79 -4.89
C ASP A 55 6.94 6.75 -3.88
N GLU A 56 6.57 7.23 -2.69
CA GLU A 56 5.89 6.40 -1.71
C GLU A 56 4.58 5.84 -2.28
N ARG A 57 4.31 4.56 -1.95
CA ARG A 57 3.11 3.86 -2.39
C ARG A 57 2.20 3.63 -1.21
N ILE A 58 1.03 4.25 -1.25
CA ILE A 58 -0.07 3.94 -0.33
C ILE A 58 -0.77 2.69 -0.84
N LEU A 59 -1.05 1.75 0.06
CA LEU A 59 -1.82 0.54 -0.21
C LEU A 59 -3.15 0.61 0.55
N PRO A 60 -4.24 1.11 -0.09
CA PRO A 60 -5.55 1.12 0.53
C PRO A 60 -6.01 -0.32 0.76
N ILE A 61 -6.32 -0.61 2.03
CA ILE A 61 -6.89 -1.88 2.46
C ILE A 61 -8.26 -1.55 3.05
N GLU A 62 -9.29 -2.14 2.49
CA GLU A 62 -10.67 -2.05 2.98
C GLU A 62 -11.07 -3.41 3.53
N GLY A 63 -11.64 -3.42 4.72
CA GLY A 63 -11.97 -4.63 5.43
C GLY A 63 -12.77 -4.35 6.68
N ALA A 64 -13.07 -5.42 7.42
CA ALA A 64 -13.79 -5.35 8.67
C ALA A 64 -13.04 -6.13 9.76
N ILE A 65 -13.11 -5.62 10.99
CA ILE A 65 -12.68 -6.33 12.18
C ILE A 65 -13.94 -6.75 12.93
N VAL A 66 -14.09 -8.04 13.16
CA VAL A 66 -15.24 -8.62 13.85
C VAL A 66 -14.80 -9.02 15.25
N GLY A 67 -15.35 -8.34 16.26
CA GLY A 67 -15.25 -8.74 17.66
C GLY A 67 -16.36 -9.71 18.04
N ASP A 68 -16.11 -10.56 19.03
CA ASP A 68 -17.12 -11.46 19.57
C ASP A 68 -18.13 -10.70 20.45
N THR A 69 -17.69 -9.61 21.08
CA THR A 69 -18.51 -8.71 21.90
C THR A 69 -18.34 -7.25 21.51
N VAL A 70 -19.29 -6.41 21.95
CA VAL A 70 -19.20 -4.95 21.81
C VAL A 70 -17.96 -4.42 22.53
N GLU A 71 -17.63 -4.96 23.70
CA GLU A 71 -16.45 -4.59 24.47
C GLU A 71 -15.15 -4.81 23.68
N ASP A 72 -15.04 -5.92 22.94
CA ASP A 72 -13.85 -6.26 22.13
C ASP A 72 -13.65 -5.29 20.95
N MET A 73 -14.71 -4.61 20.50
CA MET A 73 -14.62 -3.64 19.40
C MET A 73 -14.13 -2.26 19.85
N TYR A 74 -14.32 -1.93 21.13
CA TYR A 74 -14.04 -0.58 21.67
C TYR A 74 -12.84 -0.53 22.62
N ARG A 75 -12.26 -1.68 22.97
CA ARG A 75 -11.21 -1.79 24.00
C ARG A 75 -9.95 -2.45 23.46
#